data_AF-A0A7H2Q1D6-F1
#
_entry.id   AF-A0A7H2Q1D6-F1
#
_cell.length_a   1.000
_cell.length_b   1.000
_cell.length_c   1.000
_cell.angle_alpha   90.00
_cell.angle_beta   90.00
_cell.angle_gamma   90.00
#
_symmetry.space_group_name_H-M   'P 1'
#
loop_
_entity.id
_entity.type
_entity.pdbx_description
1 polymer ?
#
loop_
_entity_poly.entity_id
_entity_poly.type
_entity_poly.pdbx_seq_one_letter_code
_entity_poly.pdbx_strand_id
1 'polypeptide(L)'
;MATKISLECPFDEYIWRWATLTPTENLNKPSIYFGCLKALVNNEGKKPSSEEVFHELQAIQKDLSEELGRVTMARTRERNIFRNSSQYWKMSGLLLDTSHGIKTSDLAKAYVNNEITKFDYASYLIKTLTLPNRFITDDSVVDIWKKHKLEFKPLEELLKIILELSAYNLDQAFISNMEWLCCTKLFLRASSAI
;
A
#
# COMPACT_ATOMS: atom_id res chain seq x y z
N MET A 1 -14.38 -2.25 39.37
CA MET A 1 -14.51 -3.46 38.52
C MET A 1 -14.09 -3.07 37.11
N ALA A 2 -13.06 -3.71 36.54
CA ALA A 2 -12.69 -3.45 35.15
C ALA A 2 -13.74 -4.10 34.24
N THR A 3 -14.49 -3.29 33.50
CA THR A 3 -15.45 -3.77 32.51
C THR A 3 -14.69 -4.61 31.48
N LYS A 4 -15.00 -5.91 31.43
CA LYS A 4 -14.42 -6.82 30.46
C LYS A 4 -15.03 -6.49 29.09
N ILE A 5 -14.33 -5.66 28.32
CA ILE A 5 -14.70 -5.35 26.93
C ILE A 5 -14.51 -6.65 26.13
N SER A 6 -15.60 -7.27 25.65
CA SER A 6 -15.49 -8.31 24.62
C SER A 6 -15.24 -7.63 23.27
N LEU A 7 -14.30 -8.20 22.51
CA LEU A 7 -13.99 -7.78 21.17
C LEU A 7 -14.85 -8.61 20.22
N GLU A 8 -15.79 -7.97 19.53
CA GLU A 8 -16.59 -8.61 18.49
C GLU A 8 -16.23 -8.00 17.14
N CYS A 9 -16.08 -8.86 16.14
CA CYS A 9 -15.88 -8.42 14.78
C CYS A 9 -17.16 -7.70 14.32
N PRO A 10 -17.08 -6.51 13.69
CA PRO A 10 -18.28 -5.77 13.28
C PRO A 10 -19.18 -6.58 12.32
N PHE A 11 -18.56 -7.38 11.45
CA PHE A 11 -19.16 -8.34 10.52
C PHE A 11 -18.07 -9.29 9.98
N ASP A 12 -18.43 -10.41 9.39
CA ASP A 12 -17.50 -11.50 9.03
C ASP A 12 -16.43 -11.07 8.01
N GLU A 13 -16.77 -10.20 7.06
CA GLU A 13 -15.87 -9.68 6.04
C GLU A 13 -15.03 -8.48 6.49
N TYR A 14 -15.11 -8.10 7.77
CA TYR A 14 -14.33 -6.99 8.30
C TYR A 14 -12.85 -7.38 8.47
N ILE A 15 -12.00 -6.89 7.56
CA ILE A 15 -10.57 -7.18 7.56
C ILE A 15 -9.76 -5.90 7.32
N TRP A 16 -8.76 -5.67 8.17
CA TRP A 16 -7.78 -4.60 8.00
C TRP A 16 -6.72 -4.98 6.96
N ARG A 17 -7.07 -4.88 5.69
CA ARG A 17 -6.18 -5.21 4.56
C ARG A 17 -5.93 -3.98 3.68
N TRP A 18 -4.79 -3.34 3.90
CA TRP A 18 -4.41 -2.15 3.13
C TRP A 18 -3.60 -2.46 1.86
N ALA A 19 -2.81 -3.57 1.82
CA ALA A 19 -1.98 -3.93 0.66
C ALA A 19 -1.90 -5.44 0.35
N THR A 20 -1.36 -6.24 1.26
CA THR A 20 -1.19 -7.70 1.13
C THR A 20 -1.08 -8.32 2.52
N LEU A 21 -1.43 -9.61 2.65
CA LEU A 21 -1.29 -10.37 3.91
C LEU A 21 0.17 -10.59 4.32
N THR A 22 1.11 -10.55 3.36
CA THR A 22 2.54 -10.76 3.61
C THR A 22 3.34 -9.66 2.91
N PRO A 23 3.61 -8.53 3.58
CA PRO A 23 4.47 -7.51 3.00
C PRO A 23 5.91 -8.02 2.93
N THR A 24 6.56 -7.87 1.79
CA THR A 24 8.03 -8.01 1.73
C THR A 24 8.60 -6.66 2.10
N GLU A 25 9.09 -6.50 3.34
CA GLU A 25 9.46 -5.20 3.93
C GLU A 25 10.38 -4.34 3.05
N ASN A 26 11.32 -4.97 2.36
CA ASN A 26 12.25 -4.27 1.47
C ASN A 26 11.58 -3.63 0.24
N LEU A 27 10.36 -4.03 -0.16
CA LEU A 27 9.62 -3.36 -1.23
C LEU A 27 9.19 -1.93 -0.87
N ASN A 28 9.10 -1.63 0.43
CA ASN A 28 8.67 -0.32 0.91
C ASN A 28 9.78 0.75 0.82
N LYS A 29 11.01 0.39 0.42
CA LYS A 29 12.06 1.39 0.21
C LYS A 29 11.67 2.31 -0.96
N PRO A 30 11.68 3.64 -0.80
CA PRO A 30 11.19 4.56 -1.83
C PRO A 30 11.88 4.42 -3.19
N SER A 31 13.19 4.21 -3.20
CA SER A 31 14.02 3.99 -4.39
C SER A 31 13.60 2.73 -5.17
N ILE A 32 13.45 1.60 -4.46
CA ILE A 32 13.00 0.32 -5.00
C ILE A 32 11.57 0.44 -5.56
N TYR A 33 10.67 1.05 -4.79
CA TYR A 33 9.29 1.27 -5.21
C TYR A 33 9.22 2.14 -6.47
N PHE A 34 9.96 3.24 -6.51
CA PHE A 34 10.02 4.14 -7.66
C PHE A 34 10.64 3.46 -8.88
N GLY A 35 11.70 2.68 -8.71
CA GLY A 35 12.29 1.89 -9.79
C GLY A 35 11.28 0.91 -10.40
N CYS A 36 10.54 0.17 -9.56
CA CYS A 36 9.49 -0.73 -10.02
C CYS A 36 8.37 0.02 -10.75
N LEU A 37 7.96 1.18 -10.24
CA LEU A 37 6.95 2.02 -10.89
C LEU A 37 7.41 2.51 -12.27
N LYS A 38 8.66 2.93 -12.39
CA LYS A 38 9.27 3.36 -13.65
C LYS A 38 9.23 2.23 -14.69
N ALA A 39 9.57 1.01 -14.30
CA ALA A 39 9.48 -0.15 -15.18
C ALA A 39 8.04 -0.44 -15.65
N LEU A 40 7.04 -0.22 -14.79
CA LEU A 40 5.64 -0.37 -15.18
C LEU A 40 5.21 0.71 -16.18
N VAL A 41 5.53 1.98 -15.92
CA VAL A 41 5.17 3.11 -16.79
C VAL A 41 5.85 3.00 -18.16
N ASN A 42 7.13 2.65 -18.20
CA ASN A 42 7.90 2.54 -19.44
C ASN A 42 7.44 1.37 -20.34
N ASN A 43 6.71 0.40 -19.77
CA ASN A 43 6.26 -0.80 -20.47
C ASN A 43 4.72 -0.92 -20.50
N GLU A 44 3.99 0.20 -20.51
CA GLU A 44 2.54 0.16 -20.69
C GLU A 44 2.13 -0.64 -21.95
N GLY A 45 1.03 -1.40 -21.83
CA GLY A 45 0.53 -2.30 -22.87
C GLY A 45 1.30 -3.62 -22.99
N LYS A 46 2.51 -3.74 -22.44
CA LYS A 46 3.27 -5.00 -22.45
C LYS A 46 2.86 -5.91 -21.31
N LYS A 47 3.10 -7.21 -21.45
CA LYS A 47 2.92 -8.16 -20.34
C LYS A 47 4.01 -7.92 -19.29
N PRO A 48 3.70 -8.05 -17.98
CA PRO A 48 4.72 -8.01 -16.93
C PRO A 48 5.83 -9.06 -17.10
N SER A 49 5.57 -10.15 -17.84
CA SER A 49 6.53 -11.21 -18.15
C SER A 49 7.25 -11.02 -19.50
N SER A 50 7.18 -9.83 -20.09
CA SER A 50 7.88 -9.52 -21.35
C SER A 50 9.40 -9.42 -21.14
N GLU A 51 10.15 -9.54 -22.24
CA GLU A 51 11.61 -9.42 -22.20
C GLU A 51 12.04 -8.00 -21.83
N GLU A 52 11.29 -6.99 -22.27
CA GLU A 52 11.60 -5.59 -22.00
C GLU A 52 11.43 -5.24 -20.53
N VAL A 53 10.34 -5.71 -19.90
CA VAL A 53 10.15 -5.58 -18.45
C VAL A 53 11.28 -6.30 -17.69
N PHE A 54 11.68 -7.48 -18.15
CA PHE A 54 12.76 -8.23 -17.51
C PHE A 54 14.10 -7.50 -17.56
N HIS A 55 14.50 -7.01 -18.73
CA HIS A 55 15.75 -6.25 -18.87
C HIS A 55 15.75 -4.95 -18.09
N GLU A 56 14.62 -4.23 -18.07
CA GLU A 56 14.51 -3.00 -17.28
C GLU A 56 14.62 -3.28 -15.78
N LEU A 57 13.95 -4.31 -15.28
CA LEU A 57 14.10 -4.75 -13.89
C LEU A 57 15.53 -5.19 -13.55
N GLN A 58 16.25 -5.82 -14.48
CA GLN A 58 17.67 -6.16 -14.27
C GLN A 58 18.55 -4.92 -14.20
N ALA A 59 18.30 -3.91 -15.04
CA ALA A 59 19.02 -2.64 -14.99
C ALA A 59 18.78 -1.91 -13.67
N ILE A 60 17.52 -1.77 -13.25
CA ILE A 60 17.17 -1.17 -11.96
C ILE A 60 17.78 -1.96 -10.80
N GLN A 61 17.78 -3.29 -10.88
CA GLN A 61 18.40 -4.13 -9.86
C GLN A 61 19.91 -3.89 -9.72
N LYS A 62 20.60 -3.64 -10.84
CA LYS A 62 22.02 -3.30 -10.83
C LYS A 62 22.25 -1.94 -10.17
N ASP A 63 21.44 -0.95 -10.54
CA ASP A 63 21.56 0.42 -10.05
C ASP A 63 21.26 0.53 -8.54
N LEU A 64 20.33 -0.29 -8.03
CA LEU A 64 19.91 -0.31 -6.63
C LEU A 64 20.52 -1.46 -5.81
N SER A 65 21.62 -2.04 -6.29
CA SER A 65 22.19 -3.28 -5.72
C SER A 65 22.55 -3.16 -4.23
N GLU A 66 23.06 -2.01 -3.80
CA GLU A 66 23.37 -1.75 -2.38
C GLU A 66 22.12 -1.64 -1.50
N GLU A 67 20.98 -1.23 -2.07
CA GLU A 67 19.74 -1.01 -1.34
C GLU A 67 18.82 -2.25 -1.31
N LEU A 68 18.93 -3.14 -2.29
CA LEU A 68 18.02 -4.27 -2.50
C LEU A 68 18.13 -5.36 -1.43
N GLY A 69 19.28 -5.48 -0.76
CA GLY A 69 19.51 -6.52 0.23
C GLY A 69 19.25 -7.92 -0.35
N ARG A 70 18.18 -8.60 0.12
CA ARG A 70 17.78 -9.94 -0.36
C ARG A 70 16.71 -9.92 -1.46
N VAL A 71 16.22 -8.75 -1.87
CA VAL A 71 15.18 -8.65 -2.90
C VAL A 71 15.80 -8.92 -4.27
N THR A 72 15.18 -9.82 -5.02
CA THR A 72 15.49 -10.02 -6.44
C THR A 72 14.31 -9.48 -7.25
N MET A 73 14.57 -8.48 -8.10
CA MET A 73 13.55 -7.89 -8.97
C MET A 73 13.15 -8.84 -10.09
N ALA A 74 14.11 -9.53 -10.69
CA ALA A 74 13.89 -10.42 -11.81
C ALA A 74 14.84 -11.62 -11.76
N ARG A 75 14.31 -12.83 -11.51
CA ARG A 75 15.07 -14.10 -11.61
C ARG A 75 14.98 -14.68 -13.01
N THR A 76 13.77 -14.66 -13.56
CA THR A 76 13.47 -14.95 -14.98
C THR A 76 12.37 -13.99 -15.43
N ARG A 77 12.04 -13.98 -16.72
CA ARG A 77 10.91 -13.22 -17.26
C ARG A 77 9.60 -13.51 -16.52
N GLU A 78 9.30 -14.77 -16.27
CA GLU A 78 8.09 -15.23 -15.60
C GLU A 78 8.20 -15.12 -14.08
N ARG A 79 9.41 -15.14 -13.53
CA ARG A 79 9.66 -15.06 -12.09
C ARG A 79 10.29 -13.72 -11.73
N ASN A 80 9.46 -12.68 -11.81
CA ASN A 80 9.80 -11.32 -11.41
C ASN A 80 8.92 -10.79 -10.28
N ILE A 81 9.25 -9.59 -9.82
CA ILE A 81 8.68 -8.91 -8.65
C ILE A 81 7.19 -8.57 -8.80
N PHE A 82 6.67 -8.52 -10.02
CA PHE A 82 5.26 -8.22 -10.28
C PHE A 82 4.36 -9.45 -10.16
N ARG A 83 4.88 -10.67 -10.39
CA ARG A 83 4.07 -11.90 -10.39
C ARG A 83 3.43 -12.20 -9.03
N ASN A 84 4.20 -12.09 -7.94
CA ASN A 84 3.73 -12.48 -6.60
C ASN A 84 3.22 -11.30 -5.76
N SER A 85 3.39 -10.07 -6.24
CA SER A 85 3.09 -8.85 -5.49
C SER A 85 2.13 -7.94 -6.23
N SER A 86 1.34 -8.46 -7.18
CA SER A 86 0.41 -7.66 -8.00
C SER A 86 -0.54 -6.81 -7.15
N GLN A 87 -1.10 -7.36 -6.07
CA GLN A 87 -1.93 -6.63 -5.12
C GLN A 87 -1.16 -5.51 -4.40
N TYR A 88 0.09 -5.76 -4.01
CA TYR A 88 0.93 -4.74 -3.39
C TYR A 88 1.15 -3.53 -4.31
N TRP A 89 1.28 -3.75 -5.61
CA TRP A 89 1.43 -2.66 -6.57
C TRP A 89 0.10 -1.95 -6.85
N LYS A 90 -1.00 -2.71 -6.94
CA LYS A 90 -2.35 -2.17 -7.17
C LYS A 90 -2.89 -1.35 -6.00
N MET A 91 -2.55 -1.69 -4.76
CA MET A 91 -3.10 -1.06 -3.55
C MET A 91 -2.95 0.47 -3.49
N SER A 92 -1.94 0.99 -4.18
CA SER A 92 -1.63 2.41 -4.26
C SER A 92 -2.47 3.20 -5.27
N GLY A 93 -3.19 2.51 -6.16
CA GLY A 93 -3.84 3.12 -7.32
C GLY A 93 -2.88 3.55 -8.44
N LEU A 94 -1.59 3.21 -8.36
CA LEU A 94 -0.62 3.49 -9.43
C LEU A 94 -0.64 2.43 -10.54
N LEU A 95 -0.75 1.16 -10.18
CA LEU A 95 -1.00 0.06 -11.10
C LEU A 95 -2.50 -0.24 -11.12
N LEU A 96 -3.13 -0.15 -12.29
CA LEU A 96 -4.56 -0.39 -12.44
C LEU A 96 -4.83 -1.84 -12.86
N ASP A 97 -4.11 -2.32 -13.88
CA ASP A 97 -4.32 -3.67 -14.40
C ASP A 97 -3.05 -4.25 -15.05
N THR A 98 -3.03 -5.58 -15.16
CA THR A 98 -2.02 -6.37 -15.85
C THR A 98 -2.63 -7.49 -16.71
N SER A 99 -3.97 -7.65 -16.72
CA SER A 99 -4.68 -8.75 -17.40
C SER A 99 -4.41 -8.78 -18.90
N HIS A 100 -4.44 -7.61 -19.55
CA HIS A 100 -4.23 -7.41 -20.98
C HIS A 100 -2.96 -6.59 -21.27
N GLY A 101 -1.98 -6.68 -20.37
CA GLY A 101 -0.81 -5.81 -20.37
C GLY A 101 -0.85 -4.80 -19.24
N ILE A 102 0.29 -4.19 -18.94
CA ILE A 102 0.46 -3.22 -17.87
C ILE A 102 -0.36 -1.97 -18.19
N LYS A 103 -1.22 -1.59 -17.25
CA LYS A 103 -1.99 -0.36 -17.26
C LYS A 103 -1.73 0.42 -15.99
N THR A 104 -1.18 1.61 -16.12
CA THR A 104 -0.89 2.51 -14.99
C THR A 104 -1.88 3.68 -14.95
N SER A 105 -1.97 4.38 -13.83
CA SER A 105 -2.77 5.59 -13.71
C SER A 105 -2.02 6.83 -14.20
N ASP A 106 -2.75 7.92 -14.46
CA ASP A 106 -2.12 9.20 -14.81
C ASP A 106 -1.25 9.73 -13.67
N LEU A 107 -1.62 9.41 -12.41
CA LEU A 107 -0.80 9.72 -11.24
C LEU A 107 0.57 9.01 -11.28
N ALA A 108 0.62 7.77 -11.74
CA ALA A 108 1.86 7.02 -11.90
C ALA A 108 2.79 7.68 -12.94
N LYS A 109 2.21 8.09 -14.07
CA LYS A 109 2.92 8.77 -15.15
C LYS A 109 3.46 10.11 -14.68
N ALA A 110 2.62 10.93 -14.04
CA ALA A 110 3.02 12.21 -13.47
C ALA A 110 4.16 12.04 -12.46
N TYR A 111 4.11 11.01 -11.62
CA TYR A 111 5.19 10.77 -10.64
C TYR A 111 6.50 10.37 -11.30
N VAL A 112 6.47 9.42 -12.26
CA VAL A 112 7.68 8.96 -12.97
C VAL A 112 8.29 10.06 -13.83
N ASN A 113 7.45 10.92 -14.42
CA ASN A 113 7.88 12.06 -15.23
C ASN A 113 8.36 13.26 -14.40
N ASN A 114 8.35 13.16 -13.07
CA ASN A 114 8.67 14.25 -12.13
C ASN A 114 7.74 15.48 -12.25
N GLU A 115 6.51 15.28 -12.73
CA GLU A 115 5.46 16.31 -12.73
C GLU A 115 4.86 16.49 -11.32
N ILE A 116 4.92 15.45 -10.50
CA ILE A 116 4.62 15.50 -9.06
C ILE A 116 5.79 14.94 -8.25
N THR A 117 5.94 15.42 -7.03
CA THR A 117 7.01 14.99 -6.12
C THR A 117 6.60 13.76 -5.30
N LYS A 118 7.58 13.16 -4.63
CA LYS A 118 7.32 12.10 -3.63
C LYS A 118 6.38 12.55 -2.51
N PHE A 119 6.40 13.84 -2.14
CA PHE A 119 5.57 14.40 -1.09
C PHE A 119 4.12 14.58 -1.55
N ASP A 120 3.93 14.98 -2.81
CA ASP A 120 2.60 15.07 -3.43
C ASP A 120 1.94 13.70 -3.49
N TYR A 121 2.70 12.69 -3.93
CA TYR A 121 2.23 11.31 -3.96
C TYR A 121 1.93 10.76 -2.56
N ALA A 122 2.81 11.00 -1.58
CA ALA A 122 2.55 10.60 -0.19
C ALA A 122 1.28 11.26 0.37
N SER A 123 1.07 12.55 0.09
CA SER A 123 -0.12 13.29 0.50
C SER A 123 -1.39 12.73 -0.14
N TYR A 124 -1.33 12.38 -1.43
CA TYR A 124 -2.41 11.69 -2.13
C TYR A 124 -2.76 10.36 -1.45
N LEU A 125 -1.77 9.50 -1.17
CA LEU A 125 -2.00 8.22 -0.50
C LEU A 125 -2.63 8.41 0.88
N ILE A 126 -2.12 9.34 1.69
CA ILE A 126 -2.65 9.63 3.03
C ILE A 126 -4.13 10.01 2.95
N LYS A 127 -4.52 10.83 1.97
CA LYS A 127 -5.89 11.34 1.84
C LYS A 127 -6.88 10.37 1.19
N THR A 128 -6.39 9.47 0.34
CA THR A 128 -7.25 8.63 -0.51
C THR A 128 -7.28 7.16 -0.12
N LEU A 129 -6.30 6.67 0.64
CA LEU A 129 -6.30 5.29 1.08
C LEU A 129 -7.38 5.07 2.13
N THR A 130 -8.38 4.28 1.74
CA THR A 130 -9.50 3.86 2.59
C THR A 130 -9.46 2.36 2.83
N LEU A 131 -10.07 1.92 3.93
CA LEU A 131 -10.52 0.56 4.13
C LEU A 131 -12.05 0.51 3.94
N PRO A 132 -12.56 -0.44 3.12
CA PRO A 132 -11.79 -1.43 2.37
C PRO A 132 -11.02 -0.77 1.20
N ASN A 133 -9.84 -1.30 0.88
CA ASN A 133 -9.05 -0.76 -0.23
C ASN A 133 -9.67 -1.24 -1.56
N ARG A 134 -10.38 -0.35 -2.24
CA ARG A 134 -11.09 -0.61 -3.50
C ARG A 134 -10.20 -1.11 -4.65
N PHE A 135 -8.88 -0.91 -4.59
CA PHE A 135 -7.99 -1.36 -5.65
C PHE A 135 -7.65 -2.85 -5.58
N ILE A 136 -7.89 -3.48 -4.42
CA ILE A 136 -7.51 -4.88 -4.15
C ILE A 136 -8.61 -5.69 -3.46
N THR A 137 -9.76 -5.06 -3.21
CA THR A 137 -10.89 -5.66 -2.51
C THR A 137 -12.06 -5.78 -3.49
N ASP A 138 -12.69 -6.96 -3.49
CA ASP A 138 -13.83 -7.24 -4.36
C ASP A 138 -15.00 -6.30 -4.03
N ASP A 139 -15.74 -5.90 -5.07
CA ASP A 139 -16.86 -4.96 -4.94
C ASP A 139 -17.92 -5.44 -3.95
N SER A 140 -18.15 -6.75 -3.85
CA SER A 140 -19.08 -7.34 -2.87
C SER A 140 -18.70 -7.02 -1.43
N VAL A 141 -17.41 -7.09 -1.09
CA VAL A 141 -16.90 -6.75 0.25
C VAL A 141 -16.95 -5.24 0.45
N VAL A 142 -16.61 -4.46 -0.57
CA VAL A 142 -16.74 -2.98 -0.53
C VAL A 142 -18.17 -2.57 -0.22
N ASP A 143 -19.16 -3.20 -0.84
CA ASP A 143 -20.57 -2.88 -0.64
C ASP A 143 -21.09 -3.33 0.74
N ILE A 144 -20.55 -4.42 1.32
CA ILE A 144 -20.81 -4.79 2.71
C ILE A 144 -20.33 -3.69 3.66
N TRP A 145 -19.09 -3.20 3.51
CA TRP A 145 -18.57 -2.10 4.33
C TRP A 145 -19.44 -0.83 4.21
N LYS A 146 -19.85 -0.46 3.00
CA LYS A 146 -20.78 0.66 2.77
C LYS A 146 -22.14 0.45 3.43
N LYS A 147 -22.71 -0.76 3.38
CA LYS A 147 -23.99 -1.10 4.03
C LYS A 147 -23.91 -0.91 5.55
N HIS A 148 -22.77 -1.24 6.14
CA HIS A 148 -22.47 -0.98 7.55
C HIS A 148 -22.03 0.48 7.83
N LYS A 149 -22.02 1.36 6.82
CA LYS A 149 -21.59 2.77 6.90
C LYS A 149 -20.18 2.92 7.47
N LEU A 150 -19.31 1.94 7.19
CA LEU A 150 -17.94 1.93 7.64
C LEU A 150 -17.00 2.28 6.49
N GLU A 151 -16.21 3.32 6.69
CA GLU A 151 -15.06 3.70 5.89
C GLU A 151 -13.98 4.16 6.86
N PHE A 152 -12.75 3.69 6.67
CA PHE A 152 -11.64 4.04 7.56
C PHE A 152 -10.44 4.54 6.77
N LYS A 153 -9.82 5.65 7.18
CA LYS A 153 -8.65 6.24 6.53
C LYS A 153 -7.40 6.05 7.40
N PRO A 154 -6.74 4.88 7.35
CA PRO A 154 -5.73 4.51 8.33
C PRO A 154 -4.55 5.48 8.37
N LEU A 155 -4.07 5.93 7.21
CA LEU A 155 -2.92 6.83 7.14
C LEU A 155 -3.25 8.24 7.63
N GLU A 156 -4.48 8.70 7.38
CA GLU A 156 -4.94 10.00 7.88
C GLU A 156 -5.12 9.98 9.40
N GLU A 157 -5.70 8.91 9.94
CA GLU A 157 -5.84 8.74 11.39
C GLU A 157 -4.49 8.60 12.09
N LEU A 158 -3.54 7.86 11.50
CA LEU A 158 -2.17 7.80 11.96
C LEU A 158 -1.51 9.18 12.06
N LEU A 159 -1.65 9.98 11.00
CA LEU A 159 -1.07 11.32 10.96
C LEU A 159 -1.70 12.20 12.03
N LYS A 160 -3.03 12.14 12.23
CA LYS A 160 -3.71 12.87 13.32
C LYS A 160 -3.15 12.48 14.68
N ILE A 161 -3.00 11.18 14.97
CA ILE A 161 -2.44 10.72 16.25
C ILE A 161 -1.02 11.28 16.46
N ILE A 162 -0.16 11.22 15.45
CA ILE A 162 1.21 11.74 15.54
C ILE A 162 1.20 13.26 15.78
N LEU A 163 0.28 14.00 15.15
CA LEU A 163 0.13 15.45 15.36
C LEU A 163 -0.36 15.78 16.77
N GLU A 164 -1.30 15.01 17.32
CA GLU A 164 -1.76 15.19 18.70
C GLU A 164 -0.65 14.87 19.71
N LEU A 165 0.10 13.79 19.47
CA LEU A 165 1.26 13.43 20.29
C LEU A 165 2.34 14.51 20.23
N SER A 166 2.60 15.09 19.06
CA SER A 166 3.61 16.15 18.89
C SER A 166 3.22 17.45 19.58
N ALA A 167 1.93 17.77 19.61
CA ALA A 167 1.41 18.91 20.37
C ALA A 167 1.55 18.71 21.89
N TYR A 168 1.49 17.46 22.36
CA TYR A 168 1.69 17.13 23.77
C TYR A 168 3.18 17.07 24.16
N ASN A 169 3.98 16.33 23.38
CA ASN A 169 5.42 16.19 23.57
C ASN A 169 6.10 15.71 22.27
N LEU A 170 6.97 16.55 21.71
CA LEU A 170 7.74 16.23 20.49
C LEU A 170 8.59 14.96 20.63
N ASP A 171 9.14 14.68 21.80
CA ASP A 171 9.96 13.48 22.05
C ASP A 171 9.12 12.20 22.08
N GLN A 172 7.80 12.31 22.14
CA GLN A 172 6.84 11.21 22.10
C GLN A 172 5.99 11.23 20.82
N ALA A 173 6.34 12.07 19.84
CA ALA A 173 5.63 12.22 18.57
C ALA A 173 5.90 11.08 17.58
N PHE A 174 5.82 9.84 18.06
CA PHE A 174 6.00 8.65 17.25
C PHE A 174 5.07 7.54 17.74
N ILE A 175 4.84 6.55 16.88
CA ILE A 175 4.12 5.34 17.22
C ILE A 175 5.08 4.18 16.96
N SER A 176 5.38 3.39 17.98
CA SER A 176 6.16 2.17 17.79
C SER A 176 5.36 1.13 17.00
N ASN A 177 6.06 0.16 16.39
CA ASN A 177 5.38 -0.94 15.69
C ASN A 177 4.41 -1.70 16.60
N MET A 178 4.71 -1.83 17.90
CA MET A 178 3.85 -2.48 18.87
C MET A 178 2.60 -1.66 19.19
N GLU A 179 2.76 -0.35 19.38
CA GLU A 179 1.62 0.56 19.59
C GLU A 179 0.72 0.59 18.37
N TRP A 180 1.29 0.60 17.16
CA TRP A 180 0.52 0.51 15.92
C TRP A 180 -0.32 -0.78 15.84
N LEU A 181 0.28 -1.93 16.17
CA LEU A 181 -0.44 -3.21 16.24
C LEU A 181 -1.56 -3.20 17.30
N CYS A 182 -1.37 -2.48 18.41
CA CYS A 182 -2.40 -2.29 19.42
C CYS A 182 -3.51 -1.33 18.96
N CYS A 183 -3.17 -0.20 18.34
CA CYS A 183 -4.10 0.79 17.83
C CYS A 183 -5.01 0.21 16.73
N THR A 184 -4.47 -0.56 15.80
CA THR A 184 -5.27 -1.26 14.77
C THR A 184 -6.26 -2.25 15.40
N LYS A 185 -5.88 -2.93 16.50
CA LYS A 185 -6.80 -3.76 17.32
C LYS A 185 -7.80 -2.95 18.16
N LEU A 186 -7.50 -1.69 18.47
CA LEU A 186 -8.37 -0.79 19.24
C LEU A 186 -9.37 -0.05 18.34
N PHE A 187 -9.03 0.32 17.10
CA PHE A 187 -9.98 0.94 16.16
C PHE A 187 -11.11 -0.01 15.76
N LEU A 188 -10.85 -1.32 15.75
CA LEU A 188 -11.85 -2.39 15.77
C LEU A 188 -12.93 -2.22 16.88
N ARG A 189 -12.64 -1.50 17.97
CA ARG A 189 -13.57 -1.22 19.08
C ARG A 189 -14.40 0.04 18.92
N ALA A 190 -13.99 0.99 18.08
CA ALA A 190 -14.69 2.27 17.93
C ALA A 190 -15.86 2.17 16.93
N SER A 191 -15.77 1.25 15.97
CA SER A 191 -16.81 1.00 14.96
C SER A 191 -17.99 0.17 15.46
N SER A 192 -17.96 -0.35 16.70
CA SER A 192 -19.08 -1.06 17.35
C SER A 192 -19.87 -0.20 18.34
N ALA A 193 -19.56 1.11 18.41
CA ALA A 193 -20.20 2.08 19.30
C ALA A 193 -20.98 3.18 18.55
N ILE A 194 -21.27 2.99 17.26
CA ILE A 194 -22.12 3.89 16.43
C ILE A 194 -23.26 3.07 15.81
#